data_AF-A0A7L4YN87-F1
#
_entry.id   AF-A0A7L4YN87-F1
#
_cell.length_a   1.000
_cell.length_b   1.000
_cell.length_c   1.000
_cell.angle_alpha   90.00
_cell.angle_beta   90.00
_cell.angle_gamma   90.00
#
_symmetry.space_group_name_H-M   'P 1'
#
loop_
_entity.id
_entity.type
_entity.pdbx_description
1 polymer ?
#
loop_
_entity_poly.entity_id
_entity_poly.type
_entity_poly.pdbx_seq_one_letter_code
_entity_poly.pdbx_strand_id
1 'polypeptide(L)'
;MSDLSTPDDLQRKLATHAEEVEREATHNSDFDKYAVLGMHAELRPYLENWASYNNEQRVAISRAVNYVTEVHNYLADSGDDGYDDDRAVVAELPATVRSLATDEA
;
A
#
# COMPACT_ATOMS: atom_id res chain seq x y z
N MET A 1 -4.63 11.04 -14.25
CA MET A 1 -5.62 9.94 -14.39
C MET A 1 -5.99 9.51 -13.00
N SER A 2 -7.27 9.62 -12.63
CA SER A 2 -7.77 9.15 -11.33
C SER A 2 -7.79 7.62 -11.37
N ASP A 3 -6.93 6.97 -10.60
CA ASP A 3 -7.00 5.53 -10.46
C ASP A 3 -8.25 5.18 -9.65
N LEU A 4 -9.31 4.84 -10.36
CA LEU A 4 -10.62 4.45 -9.84
C LEU A 4 -10.65 2.95 -9.51
N SER A 5 -9.54 2.39 -9.03
CA SER A 5 -9.51 1.01 -8.52
C SER A 5 -10.57 0.84 -7.44
N THR A 6 -11.41 -0.19 -7.56
CA THR A 6 -12.43 -0.52 -6.55
C THR A 6 -11.74 -1.11 -5.31
N PRO A 7 -12.36 -1.04 -4.10
CA PRO A 7 -11.77 -1.64 -2.91
C PRO A 7 -11.50 -3.14 -3.09
N ASP A 8 -12.36 -3.86 -3.84
CA ASP A 8 -12.16 -5.28 -4.14
C ASP A 8 -10.94 -5.52 -5.04
N ASP A 9 -10.70 -4.65 -6.02
CA ASP A 9 -9.52 -4.73 -6.88
C ASP A 9 -8.23 -4.44 -6.09
N LEU A 10 -8.28 -3.47 -5.18
CA LEU A 10 -7.16 -3.13 -4.28
C LEU A 10 -6.88 -4.27 -3.29
N GLN A 11 -7.92 -4.91 -2.74
CA GLN A 11 -7.76 -6.08 -1.88
C GLN A 11 -7.15 -7.26 -2.66
N ARG A 12 -7.59 -7.47 -3.91
CA ARG A 12 -7.01 -8.50 -4.78
C ARG A 12 -5.54 -8.21 -5.08
N LYS A 13 -5.17 -6.96 -5.33
CA LYS A 13 -3.77 -6.54 -5.51
C LYS A 13 -2.92 -6.87 -4.29
N LEU A 14 -3.37 -6.51 -3.08
CA LEU A 14 -2.66 -6.85 -1.84
C LEU A 14 -2.51 -8.37 -1.66
N ALA A 15 -3.51 -9.15 -2.03
CA ALA A 15 -3.45 -10.61 -1.96
C ALA A 15 -2.43 -11.19 -2.96
N THR A 16 -2.47 -10.77 -4.22
CA THR A 16 -1.48 -11.18 -5.24
C THR A 16 -0.07 -10.78 -4.83
N HIS A 17 0.12 -9.55 -4.36
CA HIS A 17 1.43 -9.08 -3.92
C HIS A 17 1.94 -9.86 -2.70
N ALA A 18 1.06 -10.24 -1.75
CA ALA A 18 1.47 -11.08 -0.62
C ALA A 18 2.01 -12.45 -1.07
N GLU A 19 1.41 -13.07 -2.09
CA GLU A 19 1.91 -14.33 -2.66
C GLU A 19 3.30 -14.16 -3.32
N GLU A 20 3.54 -13.00 -3.96
CA GLU A 20 4.84 -12.67 -4.57
C GLU A 20 5.91 -12.43 -3.50
N VAL A 21 5.58 -11.67 -2.45
CA VAL A 21 6.44 -11.43 -1.27
C VAL A 21 6.80 -12.76 -0.58
N GLU A 22 5.83 -13.65 -0.40
CA GLU A 22 6.10 -14.98 0.17
C GLU A 22 7.01 -15.81 -0.74
N ARG A 23 6.79 -15.77 -2.06
CA ARG A 23 7.66 -16.45 -3.03
C ARG A 23 9.08 -15.90 -2.98
N GLU A 24 9.26 -14.58 -2.93
CA GLU A 24 10.58 -13.96 -2.87
C GLU A 24 11.32 -14.35 -1.59
N ALA A 25 10.64 -14.36 -0.45
CA ALA A 25 11.23 -14.81 0.81
C ALA A 25 11.70 -16.29 0.82
N THR A 26 11.18 -17.12 -0.09
CA THR A 26 11.70 -18.49 -0.29
C THR A 26 12.98 -18.54 -1.13
N HIS A 27 13.19 -17.54 -1.99
CA HIS A 27 14.35 -17.44 -2.87
C HIS A 27 15.48 -16.59 -2.26
N ASN A 28 15.13 -15.63 -1.40
CA ASN A 28 16.04 -14.69 -0.75
C ASN A 28 15.81 -14.69 0.76
N SER A 29 16.74 -15.28 1.53
CA SER A 29 16.63 -15.35 2.99
C SER A 29 16.83 -14.02 3.70
N ASP A 30 17.45 -13.04 3.03
CA ASP A 30 17.73 -11.71 3.58
C ASP A 30 16.56 -10.73 3.30
N PHE A 31 15.57 -11.16 2.52
CA PHE A 31 14.37 -10.41 2.24
C PHE A 31 13.43 -10.39 3.46
N ASP A 32 13.24 -9.21 4.04
CA ASP A 32 12.32 -9.03 5.15
C ASP A 32 10.86 -8.93 4.68
N LYS A 33 10.26 -10.09 4.41
CA LYS A 33 8.83 -10.18 4.06
C LYS A 33 7.91 -9.57 5.12
N TYR A 34 8.32 -9.55 6.39
CA TYR A 34 7.46 -9.08 7.47
C TYR A 34 7.32 -7.57 7.45
N ALA A 35 8.35 -6.85 6.98
CA ALA A 35 8.24 -5.42 6.70
C ALA A 35 7.13 -5.14 5.67
N VAL A 36 7.11 -5.88 4.56
CA VAL A 36 6.13 -5.67 3.48
C VAL A 36 4.73 -6.10 3.89
N LEU A 37 4.59 -7.29 4.49
CA LEU A 37 3.30 -7.78 4.97
C LEU A 37 2.75 -6.93 6.12
N GLY A 38 3.63 -6.27 6.90
CA GLY A 38 3.24 -5.26 7.88
C GLY A 38 2.52 -4.09 7.24
N MET A 39 3.07 -3.54 6.15
CA MET A 39 2.43 -2.45 5.39
C MET A 39 1.07 -2.87 4.82
N HIS A 40 0.93 -4.11 4.35
CA HIS A 40 -0.37 -4.63 3.91
C HIS A 40 -1.40 -4.64 5.05
N ALA A 41 -0.98 -5.02 6.26
CA ALA A 41 -1.85 -5.03 7.44
C ALA A 41 -2.30 -3.61 7.83
N GLU A 42 -1.43 -2.61 7.65
CA GLU A 42 -1.76 -1.20 7.90
C GLU A 42 -2.74 -0.62 6.86
N LEU A 43 -2.68 -1.09 5.61
CA LEU A 43 -3.56 -0.62 4.53
C LEU A 43 -4.95 -1.27 4.55
N ARG A 44 -5.07 -2.51 5.04
CA ARG A 44 -6.33 -3.28 5.09
C ARG A 44 -7.52 -2.54 5.72
N PRO A 45 -7.38 -1.90 6.90
CA PRO A 45 -8.48 -1.17 7.54
C PRO A 45 -9.07 -0.04 6.68
N TYR A 46 -8.27 0.57 5.80
CA TYR A 46 -8.76 1.60 4.88
C TYR A 46 -9.64 1.01 3.78
N LEU A 47 -9.34 -0.20 3.32
CA LEU A 47 -10.15 -0.91 2.34
C LEU A 47 -11.43 -1.49 2.96
N GLU A 48 -11.37 -1.95 4.21
CA GLU A 48 -12.55 -2.43 4.95
C GLU A 48 -13.55 -1.30 5.24
N ASN A 49 -13.07 -0.10 5.54
CA ASN A 49 -13.89 1.08 5.80
C ASN A 49 -14.13 1.96 4.56
N TRP A 50 -13.93 1.43 3.35
CA TRP A 50 -13.96 2.20 2.11
C TRP A 50 -15.15 3.16 1.96
N ALA A 51 -16.33 2.71 2.38
CA ALA A 51 -17.57 3.47 2.27
C ALA A 51 -17.60 4.76 3.12
N SER A 52 -16.81 4.84 4.21
CA SER A 52 -16.76 6.02 5.08
C SER A 52 -15.93 7.17 4.52
N TYR A 53 -15.16 6.91 3.46
CA TYR A 53 -14.26 7.90 2.88
C TYR A 53 -14.91 8.65 1.70
N ASN A 54 -14.58 9.93 1.53
CA ASN A 54 -14.93 10.71 0.35
C ASN A 54 -14.05 10.33 -0.86
N ASN A 55 -14.30 10.94 -2.02
CA ASN A 55 -13.59 10.58 -3.24
C ASN A 55 -12.08 10.87 -3.18
N GLU A 56 -11.67 11.97 -2.55
CA GLU A 56 -10.26 12.36 -2.45
C GLU A 56 -9.48 11.43 -1.52
N GLN A 57 -10.07 11.09 -0.37
CA GLN A 57 -9.55 10.09 0.55
C GLN A 57 -9.41 8.72 -0.11
N ARG A 58 -10.43 8.29 -0.87
CA ARG A 58 -10.38 7.04 -1.65
C ARG A 58 -9.24 7.06 -2.66
N VAL A 59 -9.03 8.16 -3.37
CA VAL A 59 -7.90 8.31 -4.30
C VAL A 59 -6.56 8.22 -3.57
N ALA A 60 -6.41 8.85 -2.40
CA ALA A 60 -5.19 8.75 -1.59
C ALA A 60 -4.92 7.31 -1.12
N ILE A 61 -5.95 6.61 -0.65
CA ILE A 61 -5.85 5.20 -0.24
C ILE A 61 -5.49 4.30 -1.43
N SER A 62 -6.15 4.47 -2.59
CA SER A 62 -5.82 3.73 -3.81
C SER A 62 -4.36 3.92 -4.20
N ARG A 63 -3.87 5.17 -4.15
CA ARG A 63 -2.47 5.48 -4.46
C ARG A 63 -1.50 4.78 -3.52
N ALA A 64 -1.77 4.78 -2.22
CA ALA A 64 -0.91 4.09 -1.25
C ALA A 64 -0.87 2.57 -1.51
N VAL A 65 -2.02 1.93 -1.74
CA VAL A 65 -2.07 0.50 -2.08
C VAL A 65 -1.33 0.22 -3.38
N ASN A 66 -1.57 1.02 -4.41
CA ASN A 66 -0.87 0.87 -5.68
C ASN A 66 0.63 1.10 -5.52
N TYR A 67 1.07 2.07 -4.74
CA TYR A 67 2.49 2.32 -4.54
C TYR A 67 3.18 1.09 -3.91
N VAL A 68 2.59 0.53 -2.84
CA VAL A 68 3.10 -0.65 -2.15
C VAL A 68 2.98 -1.95 -2.95
N THR A 69 2.06 -2.03 -3.92
CA THR A 69 1.80 -3.27 -4.70
C THR A 69 2.25 -3.21 -6.15
N GLU A 70 2.51 -2.03 -6.69
CA GLU A 70 3.13 -1.88 -7.99
C GLU A 70 4.56 -2.37 -7.85
N VAL A 71 4.86 -3.39 -8.65
CA VAL A 71 6.18 -3.96 -8.87
C VAL A 71 7.07 -2.91 -9.58
N HIS A 72 7.22 -1.71 -9.01
CA HIS A 72 8.30 -0.82 -9.34
C HIS A 72 9.57 -1.50 -8.87
N ASN A 73 10.19 -2.30 -9.75
CA ASN A 73 11.60 -2.68 -9.67
C ASN A 73 12.10 -3.25 -8.31
N TYR A 74 11.26 -3.88 -7.49
CA TYR A 74 11.65 -4.31 -6.14
C TYR A 74 12.69 -5.44 -6.07
N LEU A 75 12.99 -6.11 -7.18
CA LEU A 75 14.12 -7.04 -7.28
C LEU A 75 15.45 -6.34 -7.62
N ALA A 76 15.41 -5.07 -8.02
CA ALA A 76 16.58 -4.26 -8.35
C ALA A 76 16.96 -3.26 -7.25
N ASP A 77 16.00 -2.86 -6.41
CA ASP A 77 16.16 -1.85 -5.33
C ASP A 77 16.18 -2.45 -3.91
N SER A 78 16.35 -3.77 -3.78
CA SER A 78 16.73 -4.42 -2.53
C SER A 78 18.20 -4.12 -2.14
N GLY A 79 18.63 -2.87 -2.34
CA GLY A 79 19.89 -2.26 -1.90
C GLY A 79 19.75 -1.56 -0.55
N ASP A 80 20.76 -0.76 -0.20
CA ASP A 80 21.03 -0.18 1.14
C ASP A 80 19.92 0.76 1.68
N ASP A 81 18.95 1.13 0.85
CA ASP A 81 17.87 2.12 1.04
C ASP A 81 16.47 1.52 1.28
N GLY A 82 16.24 0.24 0.99
CA GLY A 82 15.11 -0.54 1.51
C GLY A 82 13.68 -0.02 1.24
N TYR A 83 12.69 -0.67 1.88
CA TYR A 83 11.26 -0.32 1.86
C TYR A 83 10.92 1.02 2.54
N ASP A 84 11.88 1.91 2.74
CA ASP A 84 11.68 3.09 3.58
C ASP A 84 10.76 4.12 2.93
N ASP A 85 10.76 4.23 1.59
CA ASP A 85 9.80 5.06 0.85
C ASP A 85 8.37 4.50 0.95
N ASP A 86 8.19 3.19 0.78
CA ASP A 86 6.89 2.54 0.97
C ASP A 86 6.37 2.76 2.41
N ARG A 87 7.24 2.58 3.41
CA ARG A 87 6.92 2.82 4.81
C ARG A 87 6.54 4.27 5.05
N ALA A 88 7.23 5.22 4.43
CA ALA A 88 6.90 6.64 4.54
C ALA A 88 5.50 6.92 3.98
N VAL A 89 5.19 6.38 2.79
CA VAL A 89 3.86 6.53 2.18
C VAL A 89 2.75 5.96 3.08
N VAL A 90 2.95 4.78 3.64
CA VAL A 90 1.98 4.14 4.55
C VAL A 90 1.86 4.92 5.87
N ALA A 91 2.98 5.39 6.43
CA ALA A 91 3.02 6.16 7.67
C ALA A 91 2.39 7.56 7.55
N GLU A 92 2.46 8.19 6.37
CA GLU A 92 1.86 9.49 6.08
C GLU A 92 0.37 9.40 5.71
N LEU A 93 -0.11 8.24 5.27
CA LEU A 93 -1.49 8.03 4.84
C LEU A 93 -2.54 8.46 5.90
N PRO A 94 -2.41 8.15 7.21
CA PRO A 94 -3.37 8.59 8.22
C PRO A 94 -3.52 10.12 8.28
N ALA A 95 -2.41 10.86 8.15
CA ALA A 95 -2.42 12.31 8.17
C ALA A 95 -3.07 12.87 6.90
N THR A 96 -2.72 12.29 5.75
CA THR A 96 -3.28 12.65 4.43
C THR A 96 -4.79 12.41 4.38
N VAL A 97 -5.27 11.24 4.81
CA VAL A 97 -6.71 10.93 4.85
C VAL A 97 -7.45 11.88 5.78
N ARG A 98 -6.84 12.28 6.90
CA ARG A 98 -7.44 13.24 7.83
C ARG A 98 -7.52 14.65 7.25
N SER A 99 -6.48 15.13 6.56
CA SER A 99 -6.49 16.47 5.96
C SER A 99 -7.52 16.59 4.84
N LEU A 100 -7.68 15.53 4.04
CA LEU A 100 -8.69 15.46 2.98
C LEU A 100 -10.14 15.31 3.50
N ALA A 101 -10.31 15.00 4.80
CA ALA A 101 -11.62 15.05 5.43
C ALA A 101 -12.05 16.49 5.76
N THR A 102 -11.09 17.39 5.98
CA THR A 102 -11.32 18.77 6.42
C THR A 102 -11.43 19.79 5.28
N ASP A 103 -10.96 19.47 4.07
CA ASP A 103 -11.06 20.36 2.90
C ASP A 103 -12.48 20.38 2.28
N GLU A 104 -13.42 19.55 2.76
CA GLU A 104 -14.85 19.59 2.39
C GLU A 104 -15.73 20.43 3.35
N ALA A 105 -15.15 21.25 4.24
CA ALA A 105 -15.87 22.13 5.18
C ALA A 105 -15.81 23.62 4.79
#